data_AF-A0A5M3W8M7-F1
#
_entry.id   AF-A0A5M3W8M7-F1
#
_cell.length_a   1.000
_cell.length_b   1.000
_cell.length_c   1.000
_cell.angle_alpha   90.00
_cell.angle_beta   90.00
_cell.angle_gamma   90.00
#
_symmetry.space_group_name_H-M   'P 1'
#
loop_
_entity.id
_entity.type
_entity.pdbx_description
1 polymer ?
#
loop_
_entity_poly.entity_id
_entity_poly.type
_entity_poly.pdbx_seq_one_letter_code
_entity_poly.pdbx_strand_id
1 'polypeptide(L)'
;MVQQALLRAAEPADYLDASEGCEAMAAIAIVGAERCGGPPVTSTYAPDFLLAGGRIEPSDDFVPLALRALDRVLGEDSELWQLWEEADGGRSLLAEIEPLRAALARGPLTGENF
;
A
#
# COMPACT_ATOMS: atom_id res chain seq x y z
N MET A 1 -2.44 4.12 12.90
CA MET A 1 -2.24 4.92 11.67
C MET A 1 -2.30 4.03 10.43
N VAL A 2 -1.39 3.07 10.23
CA VAL A 2 -1.41 2.15 9.05
C VAL A 2 -2.77 1.47 8.86
N GLN A 3 -3.26 0.71 9.86
CA GLN A 3 -4.55 0.02 9.76
C GLN A 3 -5.73 0.97 9.50
N GLN A 4 -5.72 2.16 10.11
CA GLN A 4 -6.78 3.14 9.98
C GLN A 4 -6.83 3.75 8.57
N ALA A 5 -5.69 4.02 7.96
CA ALA A 5 -5.61 4.48 6.57
C ALA A 5 -6.15 3.40 5.61
N LEU A 6 -5.78 2.13 5.83
CA LEU A 6 -6.30 1.02 5.05
C LEU A 6 -7.81 0.84 5.21
N LEU A 7 -8.33 0.95 6.44
CA LEU A 7 -9.76 0.84 6.71
C LEU A 7 -10.54 1.95 6.00
N ARG A 8 -10.13 3.21 6.13
CA ARG A 8 -10.79 4.34 5.47
C ARG A 8 -10.87 4.16 3.96
N ALA A 9 -9.76 3.79 3.33
CA ALA A 9 -9.73 3.57 1.89
C ALA A 9 -10.44 2.28 1.44
N ALA A 10 -10.57 1.27 2.31
CA ALA A 10 -11.30 0.04 1.99
C ALA A 10 -12.80 0.14 2.26
N GLU A 11 -13.25 1.14 3.02
CA GLU A 11 -14.67 1.38 3.30
C GLU A 11 -15.41 1.81 2.02
N PRO A 12 -16.66 1.34 1.83
CA PRO A 12 -17.47 1.77 0.71
C PRO A 12 -17.88 3.23 0.90
N ALA A 13 -17.14 4.12 0.24
CA ALA A 13 -17.47 5.53 0.06
C ALA A 13 -17.67 5.83 -1.43
N ASP A 14 -18.49 6.83 -1.74
CA ASP A 14 -18.79 7.22 -3.13
C ASP A 14 -17.56 7.79 -3.85
N TYR A 15 -16.60 8.36 -3.12
CA TYR A 15 -15.38 8.95 -3.70
C TYR A 15 -14.23 8.94 -2.69
N LEU A 16 -13.02 8.65 -3.16
CA LEU A 16 -11.79 8.65 -2.35
C LEU A 16 -10.95 9.87 -2.69
N ASP A 17 -10.74 10.74 -1.70
CA ASP A 17 -9.94 11.97 -1.83
C ASP A 17 -8.44 11.64 -2.03
N ALA A 18 -7.71 12.49 -2.75
CA ALA A 18 -6.31 12.25 -3.07
C ALA A 18 -5.43 12.16 -1.80
N SER A 19 -5.76 12.90 -0.74
CA SER A 19 -5.03 12.83 0.53
C SER A 19 -5.22 11.47 1.21
N GLU A 20 -6.44 10.94 1.23
CA GLU A 20 -6.77 9.62 1.75
C GLU A 20 -6.14 8.51 0.89
N GLY A 21 -6.18 8.67 -0.44
CA GLY A 21 -5.50 7.78 -1.37
C GLY A 21 -3.98 7.73 -1.16
N CYS A 22 -3.35 8.88 -0.89
CA CYS A 22 -1.93 8.96 -0.57
C CYS A 22 -1.60 8.24 0.75
N GLU A 23 -2.39 8.48 1.80
CA GLU A 23 -2.24 7.79 3.09
C GLU A 23 -2.38 6.26 2.93
N ALA A 24 -3.38 5.83 2.16
CA ALA A 24 -3.60 4.42 1.86
C ALA A 24 -2.43 3.83 1.08
N MET A 25 -1.93 4.48 0.03
CA MET A 25 -0.78 4.02 -0.74
C MET A 25 0.47 3.85 0.14
N ALA A 26 0.73 4.80 1.03
CA ALA A 26 1.82 4.69 1.99
C ALA A 26 1.62 3.50 2.94
N ALA A 27 0.40 3.30 3.46
CA ALA A 27 0.09 2.15 4.31
C ALA A 27 0.23 0.81 3.57
N ILE A 28 -0.21 0.73 2.32
CA ILE A 28 -0.06 -0.46 1.45
C ILE A 28 1.42 -0.77 1.23
N ALA A 29 2.25 0.24 0.94
CA ALA A 29 3.69 0.08 0.76
C ALA A 29 4.37 -0.47 2.02
N ILE A 30 4.00 0.03 3.20
CA ILE A 30 4.53 -0.48 4.48
C ILE A 30 4.14 -1.94 4.68
N VAL A 31 2.87 -2.31 4.49
CA VAL A 31 2.42 -3.71 4.65
C VAL A 31 3.11 -4.62 3.63
N GLY A 32 3.28 -4.17 2.39
CA GLY A 32 3.97 -4.93 1.35
C GLY A 32 5.45 -5.16 1.64
N ALA A 33 6.14 -4.19 2.22
CA ALA A 33 7.54 -4.33 2.63
C ALA A 33 7.76 -5.41 3.71
N GLU A 34 6.73 -5.69 4.52
CA GLU A 34 6.74 -6.78 5.51
C GLU A 34 6.46 -8.17 4.89
N ARG A 35 6.24 -8.25 3.57
CA ARG A 35 5.97 -9.51 2.87
C ARG A 35 7.22 -10.08 2.21
N CYS A 36 7.20 -11.39 2.00
CA CYS A 36 8.31 -12.09 1.36
C CYS A 36 8.55 -11.60 -0.07
N GLY A 37 9.75 -11.04 -0.30
CA GLY A 37 10.11 -10.40 -1.57
C GLY A 37 9.39 -9.08 -1.83
N GLY A 38 8.88 -8.42 -0.79
CA GLY A 38 8.33 -7.08 -0.86
C GLY A 38 9.41 -6.02 -1.11
N PRO A 39 9.09 -4.94 -1.84
CA PRO A 39 10.01 -3.84 -2.02
C PRO A 39 10.26 -3.16 -0.66
N PRO A 40 11.52 -2.83 -0.30
CA PRO A 40 11.79 -2.09 0.93
C PRO A 40 11.22 -0.67 0.84
N VAL A 41 10.82 -0.11 1.98
CA VAL A 41 10.44 1.30 2.06
C VAL A 41 11.71 2.16 2.02
N THR A 42 11.89 2.92 0.95
CA THR A 42 13.08 3.78 0.73
C THR A 42 12.75 5.27 0.64
N SER A 43 11.48 5.63 0.79
CA SER A 43 11.02 7.02 0.70
C SER A 43 11.65 7.89 1.78
N THR A 44 12.14 9.08 1.42
CA THR A 44 12.56 10.12 2.39
C THR A 44 11.42 10.57 3.30
N TYR A 45 10.16 10.36 2.89
CA TYR A 45 8.98 10.67 3.69
C TYR A 45 8.54 9.51 4.59
N ALA A 46 9.26 8.39 4.58
CA ALA A 46 8.96 7.28 5.47
C ALA A 46 9.38 7.61 6.91
N PRO A 47 8.65 7.10 7.92
CA PRO A 47 9.10 7.15 9.30
C PRO A 47 10.53 6.59 9.47
N ASP A 48 11.37 7.31 10.24
CA ASP A 48 12.78 6.96 10.46
C ASP A 48 12.99 5.51 10.90
N PHE A 49 12.08 4.96 11.70
CA PHE A 49 12.20 3.59 12.19
C PHE A 49 12.12 2.55 11.06
N LEU A 50 11.33 2.80 10.00
CA LEU A 50 11.25 1.92 8.84
C LEU A 50 12.53 2.01 8.00
N LEU A 51 13.09 3.21 7.86
CA LEU A 51 14.37 3.43 7.18
C LEU A 51 15.54 2.79 7.94
N ALA A 52 15.42 2.67 9.27
CA ALA A 52 16.36 1.96 10.14
C ALA A 52 16.14 0.43 10.16
N GLY A 53 15.25 -0.12 9.33
CA GLY A 53 14.96 -1.55 9.26
C GLY A 53 14.04 -2.08 10.37
N GLY A 54 13.39 -1.18 11.11
CA GLY A 54 12.30 -1.52 12.02
C GLY A 54 11.12 -2.10 11.26
N ARG A 55 10.33 -2.92 11.97
CA ARG A 55 9.17 -3.60 11.41
C ARG A 55 7.90 -3.20 12.12
N ILE A 56 6.78 -3.28 11.42
CA ILE A 56 5.47 -3.30 12.05
C ILE A 56 5.03 -4.75 12.27
N GLU A 57 4.24 -5.01 13.30
CA GLU A 57 3.58 -6.30 13.49
C GLU A 57 2.19 -6.21 12.85
N PRO A 58 1.99 -6.77 11.65
CA PRO A 58 0.70 -6.66 10.99
C PRO A 58 -0.27 -7.65 11.62
N SER A 59 -1.44 -7.17 12.00
CA SER A 59 -2.58 -8.06 12.30
C SER A 59 -2.95 -8.85 11.04
N ASP A 60 -3.53 -10.05 11.21
CA ASP A 60 -3.93 -10.94 10.13
C ASP A 60 -4.79 -10.25 9.04
N ASP A 61 -5.53 -9.21 9.42
CA ASP A 61 -6.41 -8.45 8.52
C ASP A 61 -5.69 -7.44 7.62
N PHE A 62 -4.40 -7.15 7.87
CA PHE A 62 -3.70 -6.07 7.16
C PHE A 62 -3.54 -6.36 5.67
N VAL A 63 -3.29 -7.61 5.29
CA VAL A 63 -3.13 -7.97 3.88
C VAL A 63 -4.45 -7.90 3.12
N PRO A 64 -5.55 -8.52 3.59
CA PRO A 64 -6.87 -8.32 2.99
C PRO A 64 -7.27 -6.84 2.90
N LEU A 65 -7.01 -6.05 3.95
CA LEU A 65 -7.31 -4.62 3.93
C LEU A 65 -6.43 -3.85 2.93
N ALA A 66 -5.14 -4.16 2.84
CA ALA A 66 -4.22 -3.52 1.89
C ALA A 66 -4.62 -3.80 0.44
N LEU A 67 -5.02 -5.03 0.12
CA LEU A 67 -5.50 -5.38 -1.21
C LEU A 67 -6.80 -4.64 -1.57
N ARG A 68 -7.76 -4.59 -0.64
CA ARG A 68 -9.03 -3.87 -0.86
C ARG A 68 -8.82 -2.36 -1.01
N ALA A 69 -7.98 -1.77 -0.16
CA ALA A 69 -7.61 -0.36 -0.26
C ALA A 69 -6.89 -0.07 -1.58
N LEU A 70 -5.98 -0.95 -2.02
CA LEU A 70 -5.26 -0.79 -3.29
C LEU A 70 -6.22 -0.81 -4.48
N ASP A 71 -7.16 -1.75 -4.52
CA ASP A 71 -8.17 -1.81 -5.58
C ASP A 71 -9.05 -0.55 -5.58
N ARG A 72 -9.37 0.00 -4.40
CA ARG A 72 -10.13 1.26 -4.29
C ARG A 72 -9.34 2.49 -4.74
N VAL A 73 -8.05 2.55 -4.41
CA VAL A 73 -7.15 3.64 -4.80
C VAL A 73 -6.93 3.67 -6.31
N LEU A 74 -6.88 2.52 -6.97
CA LEU A 74 -6.73 2.39 -8.43
C LEU A 74 -8.07 2.35 -9.19
N GLY A 75 -9.19 2.54 -8.47
CA GLY A 75 -10.53 2.54 -9.05
C GLY A 75 -10.91 3.88 -9.69
N GLU A 76 -12.02 3.88 -10.43
CA GLU A 76 -12.55 5.07 -11.11
C GLU A 76 -12.98 6.19 -10.14
N ASP A 77 -13.46 5.82 -8.96
CA ASP A 77 -13.93 6.73 -7.92
C ASP A 77 -12.81 7.23 -6.98
N SER A 78 -11.58 7.39 -7.49
CA SER A 78 -10.39 7.80 -6.74
C SER A 78 -9.76 9.04 -7.36
N GLU A 79 -9.72 10.13 -6.60
CA GLU A 79 -9.07 11.37 -7.05
C GLU A 79 -7.59 11.15 -7.33
N LEU A 80 -6.90 10.35 -6.50
CA LEU A 80 -5.48 10.05 -6.70
C LEU A 80 -5.25 9.37 -8.06
N TRP A 81 -6.09 8.40 -8.43
CA TRP A 81 -5.98 7.72 -9.72
C TRP A 81 -6.27 8.67 -10.88
N GLN A 82 -7.31 9.49 -10.76
CA GLN A 82 -7.66 10.50 -11.76
C GLN A 82 -6.49 11.47 -12.00
N LEU A 83 -5.85 11.97 -10.93
CA LEU A 83 -4.68 12.84 -11.03
C LEU A 83 -3.50 12.18 -11.75
N TRP A 84 -3.27 10.88 -11.52
CA TRP A 84 -2.21 10.13 -12.21
C TRP A 84 -2.53 9.89 -13.69
N GLU A 85 -3.79 9.63 -14.03
CA GLU A 85 -4.24 9.49 -15.42
C GLU A 85 -4.17 10.84 -16.15
N GLU A 86 -4.61 11.93 -15.52
CA GLU A 86 -4.52 13.29 -16.07
C GLU A 86 -3.07 13.73 -16.34
N ALA A 87 -2.12 13.23 -15.54
CA ALA A 87 -0.69 13.48 -15.70
C ALA A 87 -0.01 12.51 -16.70
N ASP A 88 -0.77 11.68 -17.44
CA ASP A 88 -0.25 10.60 -18.31
C ASP A 88 0.66 9.59 -17.57
N GLY A 89 0.57 9.53 -16.24
CA GLY A 89 1.47 8.76 -15.38
C GLY A 89 0.91 7.41 -14.91
N GLY A 90 -0.38 7.12 -15.15
CA GLY A 90 -1.03 5.91 -14.63
C GLY A 90 -0.35 4.60 -15.07
N ARG A 91 0.15 4.51 -16.31
CA ARG A 91 0.95 3.34 -16.75
C ARG A 91 2.24 3.18 -15.94
N SER A 92 2.92 4.27 -15.61
CA SER A 92 4.14 4.23 -14.79
C SER A 92 3.81 3.82 -13.37
N LEU A 93 2.74 4.38 -12.79
CA LEU A 93 2.28 4.02 -11.45
C LEU A 93 1.94 2.53 -11.35
N LEU A 94 1.19 1.98 -12.31
CA LEU A 94 0.84 0.56 -12.33
C LEU A 94 2.09 -0.34 -12.40
N ALA A 95 3.09 0.05 -13.19
CA ALA A 95 4.36 -0.69 -13.26
C ALA A 95 5.11 -0.70 -11.92
N GLU A 96 5.11 0.42 -11.19
CA GLU A 96 5.72 0.52 -9.85
C GLU A 96 4.94 -0.26 -8.78
N ILE A 97 3.63 -0.39 -8.93
CA ILE A 97 2.76 -1.12 -7.98
C ILE A 97 2.79 -2.63 -8.18
N GLU A 98 3.12 -3.13 -9.37
CA GLU A 98 3.06 -4.57 -9.66
C GLU A 98 3.90 -5.44 -8.69
N PRO A 99 5.16 -5.08 -8.36
CA PRO A 99 5.93 -5.81 -7.34
C PRO A 99 5.27 -5.80 -5.97
N LEU A 100 4.59 -4.71 -5.62
CA LEU A 100 3.87 -4.54 -4.36
C LEU A 100 2.63 -5.45 -4.30
N ARG A 101 1.85 -5.51 -5.39
CA ARG A 101 0.74 -6.48 -5.52
C ARG A 101 1.23 -7.91 -5.38
N ALA A 102 2.30 -8.26 -6.07
CA ALA A 102 2.88 -9.60 -6.01
C ALA A 102 3.34 -9.96 -4.59
N ALA A 103 3.89 -9.01 -3.84
CA ALA A 103 4.30 -9.22 -2.45
C ALA A 103 3.10 -9.43 -1.52
N LEU A 104 2.03 -8.63 -1.67
CA LEU A 104 0.80 -8.78 -0.88
C LEU A 104 0.09 -10.10 -1.12
N ALA A 105 0.18 -10.66 -2.33
CA ALA A 105 -0.36 -11.99 -2.65
C ALA A 105 0.45 -13.16 -2.05
N ARG A 106 1.67 -12.92 -1.56
CA ARG A 106 2.53 -13.93 -0.93
C ARG A 106 2.35 -13.96 0.58
N GLY A 107 2.83 -15.05 1.21
CA GLY A 107 2.85 -15.21 2.66
C GLY A 107 3.77 -14.21 3.40
N PRO A 108 3.66 -14.12 4.74
CA PRO A 108 4.51 -13.24 5.56
C PRO A 108 6.00 -13.60 5.43
N LEU A 109 6.89 -12.67 5.78
CA LEU A 109 8.32 -12.93 5.98
C LEU A 109 8.52 -13.89 7.17
N THR A 110 8.17 -15.18 7.04
CA THR A 110 8.50 -16.18 8.05
C THR A 110 9.99 -16.47 7.97
N GLY A 111 10.72 -16.05 9.01
CA GLY A 111 12.11 -16.44 9.25
C GLY A 111 12.22 -17.86 9.79
N GLU A 112 11.52 -18.83 9.20
CA GLU A 112 11.65 -20.24 9.55
C GLU A 112 12.44 -20.95 8.46
N ASN A 113 13.76 -20.85 8.56
CA ASN A 113 14.66 -21.92 8.12
C ASN A 113 15.37 -22.39 9.39
N PHE A 114 14.87 -23.49 9.97
CA PHE A 114 15.64 -24.31 10.91
C PHE A 114 16.52 -25.29 10.13
#